data_AF-A0A8B7VQ72-F1
#
_entry.id   AF-A0A8B7VQ72-F1
#
_cell.length_a   1.000
_cell.length_b   1.000
_cell.length_c   1.000
_cell.angle_alpha   90.00
_cell.angle_beta   90.00
_cell.angle_gamma   90.00
#
_symmetry.space_group_name_H-M   'P 1'
#
loop_
_entity.id
_entity.type
_entity.pdbx_description
1 polymer ?
#
loop_
_entity_poly.entity_id
_entity_poly.type
_entity_poly.pdbx_seq_one_letter_code
_entity_poly.pdbx_strand_id
1 'polypeptide(L)'
;MYHYTWLLVTFKIFEESMWAPARRGAAQRGFAMAELQQLRVQEAVDAMVKSVEKENIRKMQGLMFRCSANYCEDSQASMQQVHQCIERCHAPLA
;
A
#
# COMPACT_ATOMS: atom_id res chain seq x y z
N MET A 1 -43.92 -25.84 -36.33
CA MET A 1 -42.89 -24.82 -36.02
C MET A 1 -42.71 -24.63 -34.52
N TYR A 2 -43.76 -24.31 -33.76
CA TYR A 2 -43.70 -24.06 -32.30
C TYR A 2 -43.11 -25.18 -31.43
N HIS A 3 -43.32 -26.47 -31.78
CA HIS A 3 -42.80 -27.60 -31.01
C HIS A 3 -41.27 -27.74 -31.06
N TYR A 4 -40.65 -27.43 -32.20
CA TYR A 4 -39.18 -27.44 -32.33
C TYR A 4 -38.55 -26.29 -31.56
N THR A 5 -39.17 -25.10 -31.60
CA THR A 5 -38.73 -23.95 -30.81
C THR A 5 -38.79 -24.26 -29.30
N TRP A 6 -39.85 -24.94 -28.84
CA TRP A 6 -39.99 -25.35 -27.44
C TRP A 6 -38.90 -26.32 -26.98
N LEU A 7 -38.57 -27.32 -27.80
CA LEU A 7 -37.50 -28.28 -27.52
C LEU A 7 -36.11 -27.64 -27.52
N LEU A 8 -35.85 -26.68 -28.42
CA LEU A 8 -34.58 -25.95 -28.45
C LEU A 8 -34.42 -25.06 -27.22
N VAL A 9 -35.50 -24.44 -26.75
CA VAL A 9 -35.48 -23.61 -25.52
C VAL A 9 -35.21 -24.49 -24.29
N THR A 10 -35.87 -25.63 -24.15
CA THR A 10 -35.62 -26.53 -23.02
C THR A 10 -34.23 -27.16 -23.06
N PHE A 11 -33.72 -27.49 -24.25
CA PHE A 11 -32.34 -27.96 -24.43
C PHE A 11 -31.31 -26.87 -24.05
N LYS A 12 -31.53 -25.62 -24.49
CA LYS A 12 -30.70 -24.47 -24.12
C LYS A 12 -30.68 -24.24 -22.59
N ILE A 13 -31.84 -24.33 -21.95
CA ILE A 13 -31.98 -24.20 -20.48
C ILE A 13 -31.23 -25.32 -19.76
N PHE A 14 -31.34 -26.55 -20.26
CA PHE A 14 -30.62 -27.70 -19.70
C PHE A 14 -29.10 -27.53 -19.83
N GLU A 15 -28.61 -27.11 -21.00
CA GLU A 15 -27.20 -26.83 -21.24
C GLU A 15 -26.67 -25.69 -20.34
N GLU A 16 -27.43 -24.60 -20.20
CA GLU A 16 -27.07 -23.51 -19.29
C GLU A 16 -27.00 -23.95 -17.83
N SER A 17 -27.92 -24.82 -17.41
CA SER A 17 -27.95 -25.37 -16.05
C SER A 17 -26.78 -26.31 -15.79
N MET A 18 -26.42 -27.14 -16.77
CA MET A 18 -25.29 -28.08 -16.69
C MET A 18 -23.95 -27.36 -16.53
N TRP A 19 -23.73 -26.24 -17.22
CA TRP A 19 -22.46 -25.48 -17.17
C TRP A 19 -22.42 -24.37 -16.09
N ALA A 20 -23.55 -24.03 -15.47
CA ALA A 20 -23.61 -22.99 -14.44
C ALA A 20 -22.65 -23.22 -13.24
N PRO A 21 -22.51 -24.44 -12.69
CA PRO A 21 -21.57 -24.71 -11.60
C PRO A 21 -20.10 -24.48 -12.02
N ALA A 22 -19.73 -24.93 -13.22
CA ALA A 22 -18.37 -24.77 -13.75
C ALA A 22 -18.01 -23.29 -13.95
N ARG A 23 -18.95 -22.48 -14.48
CA ARG A 23 -18.77 -21.03 -14.61
C ARG A 23 -18.62 -20.33 -13.27
N ARG A 24 -19.43 -20.69 -12.27
CA ARG A 24 -19.29 -20.16 -10.89
C ARG A 24 -17.93 -20.51 -10.28
N GLY A 25 -17.47 -21.75 -10.44
CA GLY A 25 -16.16 -22.17 -9.96
C GLY A 25 -14.99 -21.47 -10.66
N ALA A 26 -15.11 -21.18 -11.96
CA ALA A 26 -14.12 -20.37 -12.68
C ALA A 26 -14.10 -18.91 -12.18
N ALA A 27 -15.26 -18.29 -11.98
CA ALA A 27 -15.37 -16.93 -11.46
C ALA A 27 -14.82 -16.80 -10.02
N GLN A 28 -15.15 -17.74 -9.13
CA GLN A 28 -14.60 -17.77 -7.76
C GLN A 28 -13.09 -17.93 -7.74
N ARG A 29 -12.53 -18.80 -8.58
CA ARG A 29 -11.07 -18.92 -8.73
C ARG A 29 -10.44 -17.63 -9.26
N GLY A 30 -11.09 -16.97 -10.22
CA GLY A 30 -10.65 -15.66 -10.72
C GLY A 30 -10.60 -14.61 -9.62
N PHE A 31 -11.64 -14.53 -8.78
CA PHE A 31 -11.69 -13.63 -7.63
C PHE A 31 -10.59 -13.93 -6.61
N ALA A 32 -10.43 -15.19 -6.21
CA ALA A 32 -9.39 -15.60 -5.26
C ALA A 32 -7.97 -15.30 -5.76
N MET A 33 -7.72 -15.50 -7.06
CA MET A 33 -6.43 -15.14 -7.66
C MET A 33 -6.21 -13.63 -7.68
N ALA A 34 -7.23 -12.83 -7.97
CA ALA A 34 -7.13 -11.37 -7.95
C ALA A 34 -6.86 -10.84 -6.53
N GLU A 35 -7.55 -11.37 -5.52
CA GLU A 35 -7.35 -11.02 -4.11
C GLU A 35 -5.92 -11.36 -3.65
N LEU A 36 -5.41 -12.54 -4.02
CA LEU A 36 -4.02 -12.90 -3.72
C LEU A 36 -3.02 -11.95 -4.39
N GLN A 37 -3.25 -11.55 -5.64
CA GLN A 37 -2.39 -10.56 -6.31
C GLN A 37 -2.44 -9.20 -5.60
N GLN A 38 -3.63 -8.76 -5.17
CA GLN A 38 -3.78 -7.52 -4.44
C GLN A 38 -3.04 -7.55 -3.09
N LEU A 39 -3.13 -8.66 -2.34
CA LEU A 39 -2.39 -8.85 -1.09
C LEU A 39 -0.87 -8.76 -1.30
N ARG A 40 -0.33 -9.37 -2.36
CA ARG A 40 1.11 -9.28 -2.68
C ARG A 40 1.57 -7.85 -2.94
N VAL A 41 0.73 -7.07 -3.63
CA VAL A 41 1.04 -5.64 -3.89
C VAL A 41 0.98 -4.86 -2.57
N GLN A 42 -0.03 -5.10 -1.73
CA GLN A 42 -0.14 -4.47 -0.42
C GLN A 42 1.09 -4.75 0.46
N GLU A 43 1.51 -6.01 0.56
CA GLU A 43 2.69 -6.42 1.33
C GLU A 43 3.97 -5.76 0.80
N ALA A 44 4.15 -5.68 -0.52
CA ALA A 44 5.30 -5.03 -1.13
C ALA A 44 5.32 -3.52 -0.86
N VAL A 45 4.17 -2.85 -0.94
CA VAL A 45 4.02 -1.43 -0.61
C VAL A 45 4.32 -1.19 0.86
N ASP A 46 3.77 -2.00 1.76
CA ASP A 46 4.02 -1.88 3.20
C ASP A 46 5.50 -2.09 3.55
N ALA A 47 6.16 -3.06 2.89
CA ALA A 47 7.58 -3.29 3.05
C ALA A 47 8.42 -2.09 2.56
N MET A 48 8.05 -1.52 1.41
CA MET A 48 8.70 -0.33 0.87
C MET A 48 8.55 0.88 1.79
N VAL A 49 7.33 1.15 2.29
CA VAL A 49 7.07 2.24 3.23
C VAL A 49 7.90 2.08 4.51
N LYS A 50 7.92 0.88 5.10
CA LYS A 50 8.76 0.57 6.27
C LYS A 50 10.24 0.80 5.99
N SER A 51 10.72 0.48 4.79
CA SER A 51 12.11 0.75 4.39
C SER A 51 12.38 2.25 4.34
N VAL A 52 11.49 3.03 3.71
CA VAL A 52 11.62 4.49 3.62
C VAL A 52 11.63 5.13 5.01
N GLU A 53 10.75 4.71 5.91
CA GLU A 53 10.73 5.21 7.30
C GLU A 53 12.03 4.91 8.03
N LYS A 54 12.53 3.67 7.93
CA LYS A 54 13.74 3.24 8.62
C LYS A 54 14.99 3.92 8.06
N GLU A 55 15.10 4.03 6.74
CA GLU A 55 16.30 4.48 6.06
C GLU A 55 16.38 5.99 5.92
N ASN A 56 15.24 6.67 5.77
CA ASN A 56 15.19 8.10 5.52
C ASN A 56 14.65 8.85 6.73
N ILE A 57 13.44 8.52 7.21
CA ILE A 57 12.79 9.32 8.28
C ILE A 57 13.56 9.22 9.60
N ARG A 58 13.91 8.02 10.06
CA ARG A 58 14.68 7.84 11.31
C ARG A 58 16.07 8.46 11.23
N LYS A 59 16.75 8.32 10.07
CA LYS A 59 18.06 8.94 9.88
C LYS A 59 17.96 10.46 9.87
N MET A 60 16.95 11.02 9.20
CA MET A 60 16.67 12.45 9.19
C MET A 60 16.49 12.97 10.60
N GLN A 61 15.58 12.36 11.38
CA GLN A 61 15.37 12.72 12.78
C GLN A 61 16.67 12.65 13.59
N GLY A 62 17.49 11.62 13.38
CA GLY A 62 18.80 11.50 14.01
C GLY A 62 19.75 12.65 13.65
N LEU A 63 19.76 13.09 12.39
CA LEU A 63 20.55 14.26 11.96
C LEU A 63 20.04 15.56 12.59
N MET A 64 18.71 15.75 12.66
CA MET A 64 18.11 16.93 13.31
C MET A 64 18.53 17.02 14.78
N PHE A 65 18.46 15.91 15.53
CA PHE A 65 18.90 15.87 16.93
C PHE A 65 20.41 16.08 17.08
N ARG A 66 21.22 15.51 16.18
CA ARG A 66 22.67 15.68 16.22
C ARG A 66 23.08 17.13 15.90
N CYS A 67 22.38 17.79 14.97
CA CYS A 67 22.54 19.22 14.66
C CYS A 67 22.32 20.07 15.92
N SER A 68 21.20 19.85 16.61
CA SER A 68 20.86 20.55 17.85
C SER A 68 21.87 20.26 18.97
N ALA A 69 22.30 19.00 19.14
CA ALA A 69 23.28 18.63 20.15
C ALA A 69 24.64 19.31 19.94
N ASN A 70 25.16 19.30 18.70
CA ASN A 70 26.42 19.96 18.36
C ASN A 70 26.39 21.45 18.70
N TYR A 71 25.24 22.12 18.50
CA TYR A 71 25.11 23.55 18.80
C TYR A 71 24.95 23.85 20.29
N CYS A 72 24.40 22.90 21.06
CA CYS A 72 24.34 22.98 22.53
C CYS A 72 25.71 22.76 23.20
N GLU A 73 26.64 22.07 22.55
CA GLU A 73 27.99 21.83 23.06
C GLU A 73 28.93 23.05 22.84
N ASP A 74 28.56 23.99 21.97
CA ASP A 74 29.33 25.21 21.73
C ASP A 74 29.16 26.21 22.89
N SER A 75 30.17 26.28 23.76
CA SER A 75 30.19 27.21 24.90
C SER A 75 30.38 28.69 24.51
N GLN A 76 30.63 29.01 23.24
CA GLN A 76 30.71 30.38 22.75
C GLN A 76 29.39 30.89 22.18
N ALA A 77 28.41 30.01 21.95
CA ALA A 77 27.11 30.38 21.41
C ALA A 77 26.23 31.05 22.49
N SER A 78 25.60 32.17 22.14
CA SER A 78 24.58 32.79 22.99
C SER A 78 23.27 31.99 22.96
N MET A 79 22.49 32.07 24.02
CA MET A 79 21.18 31.39 24.12
C MET A 79 20.23 31.72 22.96
N GLN A 80 20.29 32.94 22.42
CA GLN A 80 19.47 33.34 21.26
C GLN A 80 19.91 32.63 19.98
N GLN A 81 21.22 32.47 19.78
CA GLN A 81 21.77 31.72 18.65
C GLN A 81 21.42 30.23 18.75
N VAL A 82 21.47 29.66 19.97
CA VAL A 82 21.08 28.27 20.20
C VAL A 82 19.61 28.05 19.85
N HIS A 83 18.72 28.93 20.31
CA HIS A 83 17.29 28.81 20.00
C HIS A 83 17.01 28.88 18.49
N GLN A 84 17.65 29.84 17.80
CA GLN A 84 17.51 30.00 16.36
C GLN A 84 18.12 28.84 15.56
N CYS A 85 19.18 28.22 16.08
CA CYS A 85 19.78 27.04 15.47
C CYS A 85 18.87 25.82 15.62
N ILE A 86 18.30 25.60 16.81
CA ILE A 86 17.33 24.51 17.05
C ILE A 86 16.16 24.63 16.07
N GLU A 87 15.54 25.80 15.91
CA GLU A 87 14.44 25.97 14.95
C GLU A 87 14.84 25.61 13.51
N ARG A 88 16.07 25.98 13.09
CA ARG A 88 16.60 25.62 11.77
C ARG A 88 16.92 24.13 11.65
N CYS A 89 17.51 23.53 12.69
CA CYS A 89 17.83 22.10 12.77
C CYS A 89 16.57 21.24 12.93
N HIS A 90 15.41 21.80 13.24
CA HIS A 90 14.14 21.08 13.36
C HIS A 90 13.14 21.42 12.23
N ALA A 91 13.49 22.32 11.32
CA ALA A 91 12.64 22.71 10.20
C ALA A 91 12.42 21.53 9.24
N PRO A 92 11.17 21.24 8.81
CA PRO A 92 10.93 20.23 7.80
C PRO A 92 11.62 20.63 6.50
N LEU A 93 12.45 19.73 5.96
CA LEU A 93 12.97 19.86 4.59
C LEU A 93 11.77 19.81 3.65
N ALA A 94 11.45 20.95 3.06
CA ALA A 94 10.41 21.09 2.04
C ALA A 94 10.77 20.29 0.78
#